data_AF-A0A0L8I4D2-F1
#
_entry.id   AF-A0A0L8I4D2-F1
#
_cell.length_a   1.000
_cell.length_b   1.000
_cell.length_c   1.000
_cell.angle_alpha   90.00
_cell.angle_beta   90.00
_cell.angle_gamma   90.00
#
_symmetry.space_group_name_H-M   'P 1'
#
loop_
_entity.id
_entity.type
_entity.pdbx_description
1 polymer ?
#
loop_
_entity_poly.entity_id
_entity_poly.type
_entity_poly.pdbx_seq_one_letter_code
_entity_poly.pdbx_strand_id
1 'polypeptide(L)'
;MGSGPVERLRQLEMIERDIATAIHSSGQALQELSKDKPSMKQVESHTTSFIKTLESVEIGLTKQINYLTQVSTGQPHEGSCYAAQKDLLMAMHRVEHVKSRLNELEKIHNEHLHGYLASSPQGSGMRKLFQSSQI
;
A
#
# COMPACT_ATOMS: atom_id res chain seq x y z
N MET A 1 -10.37 6.39 -11.13
CA MET A 1 -10.93 5.05 -11.43
C MET A 1 -9.83 4.19 -12.05
N GLY A 2 -8.92 3.64 -11.23
CA GLY A 2 -7.86 2.78 -11.74
C GLY A 2 -8.43 1.40 -12.06
N SER A 3 -8.21 0.89 -13.28
CA SER A 3 -8.58 -0.48 -13.62
C SER A 3 -7.87 -1.45 -12.66
N GLY A 4 -8.63 -2.39 -12.10
CA GLY A 4 -8.11 -3.36 -11.13
C GLY A 4 -7.02 -4.27 -11.73
N PRO A 5 -6.28 -5.01 -10.89
CA PRO A 5 -5.16 -5.86 -11.33
C PRO A 5 -5.51 -6.80 -12.49
N VAL A 6 -6.72 -7.36 -12.49
CA VAL A 6 -7.21 -8.28 -13.54
C VAL A 6 -7.32 -7.59 -14.91
N GLU A 7 -7.87 -6.37 -14.97
CA GLU A 7 -7.98 -5.64 -16.24
C GLU A 7 -6.59 -5.20 -16.74
N ARG A 8 -5.64 -4.96 -15.85
CA ARG A 8 -4.25 -4.67 -16.24
C ARG A 8 -3.54 -5.89 -16.83
N LEU A 9 -3.75 -7.07 -16.25
CA LEU A 9 -3.27 -8.32 -16.84
C LEU A 9 -3.88 -8.53 -18.23
N ARG A 10 -5.18 -8.29 -18.39
CA ARG A 10 -5.86 -8.36 -19.69
C ARG A 10 -5.27 -7.38 -20.71
N GLN A 11 -4.91 -6.16 -20.28
CA GLN A 11 -4.24 -5.18 -21.14
C GLN A 11 -2.85 -5.64 -21.57
N LEU A 12 -2.08 -6.27 -20.67
CA LEU A 12 -0.77 -6.85 -21.00
C LEU A 12 -0.90 -8.01 -22.00
N GLU A 13 -1.89 -8.89 -21.84
CA GLU A 13 -2.19 -9.94 -22.82
C GLU A 13 -2.57 -9.36 -24.20
N MET A 14 -3.29 -8.23 -24.23
CA MET A 14 -3.58 -7.54 -25.49
C MET A 14 -2.30 -7.02 -26.14
N ILE A 15 -1.40 -6.40 -25.36
CA ILE A 15 -0.11 -5.92 -25.86
C ILE A 15 0.72 -7.09 -26.41
N GLU A 16 0.73 -8.24 -25.74
CA GLU A 16 1.42 -9.45 -26.23
C GLU A 16 0.87 -9.93 -27.58
N ARG A 17 -0.45 -9.93 -27.75
CA ARG A 17 -1.08 -10.24 -29.05
C ARG A 17 -0.73 -9.24 -30.14
N ASP A 18 -0.65 -7.96 -29.80
CA ASP A 18 -0.24 -6.91 -30.74
C ASP A 18 1.24 -7.10 -31.14
N ILE A 19 2.13 -7.49 -30.22
CA ILE A 19 3.53 -7.84 -30.54
C ILE A 19 3.59 -8.99 -31.55
N ALA A 20 2.84 -10.07 -31.32
CA ALA A 20 2.77 -11.19 -32.26
C ALA A 20 2.26 -10.74 -33.64
N THR A 21 1.25 -9.86 -33.67
CA THR A 21 0.69 -9.30 -34.90
C THR A 21 1.67 -8.41 -35.66
N ALA A 22 2.47 -7.60 -34.95
CA ALA A 22 3.53 -6.79 -35.53
C ALA A 22 4.58 -7.67 -36.20
N ILE A 23 5.08 -8.69 -35.50
CA ILE A 23 6.04 -9.66 -36.04
C ILE A 23 5.47 -10.39 -37.26
N HIS A 24 4.19 -10.78 -37.21
CA HIS A 24 3.54 -11.42 -38.34
C HIS A 24 3.48 -10.49 -39.57
N SER A 25 3.09 -9.23 -39.37
CA SER A 25 3.00 -8.23 -40.44
C SER A 25 4.36 -7.94 -41.07
N SER A 26 5.43 -7.84 -40.28
CA SER A 26 6.78 -7.66 -40.82
C SER A 26 7.26 -8.91 -41.58
N GLY A 27 6.95 -10.11 -41.06
CA GLY A 27 7.20 -11.36 -41.76
C GLY A 27 6.51 -11.45 -43.11
N GLN A 28 5.25 -11.02 -43.21
CA GLN A 28 4.51 -10.95 -44.48
C GLN A 28 5.14 -9.97 -45.47
N ALA A 29 5.58 -8.80 -45.01
CA ALA A 29 6.28 -7.83 -45.87
C ALA A 29 7.57 -8.42 -46.45
N LEU A 30 8.37 -9.10 -45.61
CA LEU A 30 9.61 -9.76 -46.04
C LEU A 30 9.35 -10.94 -46.98
N GLN A 31 8.29 -11.72 -46.72
CA GLN A 31 7.89 -12.83 -47.59
C GLN A 31 7.38 -12.34 -48.96
N GLU A 32 6.71 -11.20 -49.01
CA GLU A 32 6.31 -10.59 -50.28
C GLU A 32 7.54 -10.12 -51.08
N LEU A 33 8.51 -9.49 -50.39
CA LEU A 33 9.76 -9.03 -50.98
C LEU A 33 10.65 -10.17 -51.51
N SER A 34 10.52 -11.38 -50.97
CA SER A 34 11.32 -12.54 -51.41
C SER A 34 10.80 -13.23 -52.67
N LYS A 35 9.66 -12.82 -53.21
CA LYS A 35 9.11 -13.36 -54.47
C LYS A 35 9.90 -12.88 -55.67
N ASP A 36 9.88 -13.65 -56.77
CA ASP A 36 10.50 -13.26 -58.04
C ASP A 36 9.93 -11.94 -58.60
N LYS A 37 8.64 -11.67 -58.33
CA LYS A 37 7.97 -10.41 -58.69
C LYS A 37 7.13 -9.89 -57.52
N PRO A 38 7.74 -9.12 -56.60
CA PRO A 38 7.06 -8.59 -55.43
C PRO A 38 5.94 -7.59 -55.78
N SER A 39 4.85 -7.64 -55.02
CA SER A 39 3.81 -6.61 -55.06
C SER A 39 4.11 -5.50 -54.06
N MET A 40 4.64 -4.37 -54.54
CA MET A 40 4.98 -3.23 -53.67
C MET A 40 3.79 -2.70 -52.88
N LYS A 41 2.57 -2.76 -53.45
CA LYS A 41 1.34 -2.39 -52.74
C LYS A 41 1.09 -3.28 -51.51
N GLN A 42 1.37 -4.58 -51.60
CA GLN A 42 1.24 -5.49 -50.46
C GLN A 42 2.35 -5.26 -49.44
N VAL A 43 3.59 -5.06 -49.89
CA VAL A 43 4.71 -4.70 -49.01
C VAL A 43 4.39 -3.45 -48.19
N GLU A 44 3.92 -2.38 -48.83
CA GLU A 44 3.52 -1.13 -48.17
C GLU A 44 2.37 -1.35 -47.19
N SER A 45 1.37 -2.16 -47.56
CA SER A 45 0.26 -2.50 -46.68
C SER A 45 0.72 -3.24 -45.42
N HIS A 46 1.54 -4.28 -45.56
CA HIS A 46 2.06 -5.05 -44.43
C HIS A 46 3.00 -4.21 -43.56
N THR A 47 3.83 -3.36 -44.17
CA THR A 47 4.72 -2.43 -43.45
C THR A 47 3.90 -1.39 -42.67
N THR A 48 2.83 -0.86 -43.26
CA THR A 48 1.93 0.08 -42.59
C THR A 48 1.25 -0.57 -41.38
N SER A 49 0.76 -1.81 -41.52
CA SER A 49 0.21 -2.57 -40.40
C SER A 49 1.24 -2.79 -39.30
N PHE A 50 2.46 -3.19 -39.65
CA PHE A 50 3.55 -3.33 -38.70
C PHE A 50 3.80 -2.05 -37.89
N ILE A 51 3.96 -0.90 -38.58
CA ILE A 51 4.22 0.39 -37.93
C ILE A 51 3.09 0.76 -36.97
N LYS A 52 1.82 0.68 -37.42
CA LYS A 52 0.66 1.03 -36.59
C LYS A 52 0.53 0.13 -35.36
N THR A 53 0.74 -1.17 -35.54
CA THR A 53 0.68 -2.11 -34.42
C THR A 53 1.84 -1.88 -33.45
N LEU A 54 3.05 -1.59 -33.95
CA LEU A 54 4.20 -1.28 -33.11
C LEU A 54 3.98 -0.01 -32.28
N GLU A 55 3.38 1.03 -32.87
CA GLU A 55 3.01 2.26 -32.16
C GLU A 55 1.98 1.99 -31.05
N SER A 56 0.99 1.12 -31.31
CA SER A 56 0.03 0.66 -30.28
C SER A 56 0.74 -0.04 -29.12
N VAL A 57 1.69 -0.93 -29.42
CA VAL A 57 2.51 -1.64 -28.42
C VAL A 57 3.31 -0.64 -27.58
N GLU A 58 3.99 0.32 -28.21
CA GLU A 58 4.79 1.34 -27.52
C GLU A 58 3.94 2.18 -26.55
N ILE A 59 2.79 2.68 -27.02
CA ILE A 59 1.85 3.45 -26.20
C ILE A 59 1.34 2.58 -25.03
N GLY A 60 0.98 1.33 -25.30
CA GLY A 60 0.49 0.38 -24.31
C GLY A 60 1.52 0.12 -23.21
N LEU A 61 2.75 -0.21 -23.58
CA LEU A 61 3.85 -0.46 -22.64
C LEU A 61 4.20 0.80 -21.84
N THR A 62 4.25 1.97 -22.50
CA THR A 62 4.50 3.25 -21.81
C THR A 62 3.46 3.52 -20.73
N LYS A 63 2.17 3.26 -21.00
CA LYS A 63 1.10 3.37 -19.99
C LYS A 63 1.31 2.42 -18.81
N GLN A 64 1.72 1.17 -19.05
CA GLN A 64 1.98 0.21 -17.97
C GLN A 64 3.22 0.59 -17.16
N ILE A 65 4.29 1.05 -17.80
CA ILE A 65 5.50 1.56 -17.13
C ILE A 65 5.18 2.77 -16.24
N ASN A 66 4.42 3.73 -16.78
CA ASN A 66 4.00 4.91 -16.02
C ASN A 66 3.13 4.51 -14.81
N TYR A 67 2.22 3.55 -14.99
CA TYR A 67 1.44 3.03 -13.88
C TYR A 67 2.31 2.34 -12.83
N LEU A 68 3.19 1.42 -13.22
CA LEU A 68 4.10 0.73 -12.30
C LEU A 68 4.96 1.72 -11.54
N THR A 69 5.48 2.75 -12.22
CA THR A 69 6.18 3.87 -11.60
C THR A 69 5.31 4.57 -10.55
N GLN A 70 4.05 4.88 -10.86
CA GLN A 70 3.14 5.56 -9.95
C GLN A 70 2.77 4.72 -8.71
N VAL A 71 2.52 3.42 -8.88
CA VAL A 71 2.15 2.55 -7.75
C VAL A 71 3.36 2.08 -6.93
N SER A 72 4.53 1.94 -7.55
CA SER A 72 5.77 1.55 -6.86
C SER A 72 6.36 2.70 -6.04
N THR A 73 6.01 3.95 -6.35
CA THR A 73 6.47 5.16 -5.63
C THR A 73 5.51 5.63 -4.53
N GLY A 74 4.49 4.84 -4.19
CA GLY A 74 3.72 5.02 -2.95
C GLY A 74 2.50 5.96 -3.03
N GLN A 75 1.93 6.19 -4.22
CA GLN A 75 0.57 6.75 -4.25
C GLN A 75 -0.39 5.77 -3.54
N PRO A 76 -1.17 6.21 -2.54
CA PRO A 76 -2.00 5.34 -1.73
C PRO A 76 -3.10 4.75 -2.61
N HIS A 77 -2.82 3.58 -3.14
CA HIS A 77 -3.80 2.67 -3.64
C HIS A 77 -4.62 2.30 -2.42
N GLU A 78 -5.92 2.60 -2.45
CA GLU A 78 -6.94 2.34 -1.42
C GLU A 78 -7.14 0.83 -1.13
N GLY A 79 -6.07 0.03 -1.24
CA GLY A 79 -6.05 -1.41 -1.09
C GLY A 79 -4.65 -2.03 -0.95
N SER A 80 -3.58 -1.27 -0.66
CA SER A 80 -2.31 -1.90 -0.23
C SER A 80 -2.27 -2.23 1.25
N CYS A 81 -1.52 -3.29 1.55
CA CYS A 81 -1.04 -3.63 2.89
C CYS A 81 -0.46 -2.41 3.64
N TYR A 82 0.13 -1.43 2.93
CA TYR A 82 0.63 -0.20 3.51
C TYR A 82 -0.45 0.63 4.25
N ALA A 83 -1.67 0.75 3.69
CA ALA A 83 -2.75 1.47 4.36
C ALA A 83 -3.14 0.78 5.68
N ALA A 84 -3.32 -0.54 5.65
CA ALA A 84 -3.61 -1.35 6.82
C ALA A 84 -2.45 -1.32 7.85
N GLN A 85 -1.20 -1.37 7.38
CA GLN A 85 0.00 -1.29 8.20
C GLN A 85 0.14 0.07 8.87
N LYS A 86 -0.12 1.17 8.15
CA LYS A 86 -0.12 2.53 8.71
C LYS A 86 -1.27 2.70 9.71
N ASP A 87 -2.45 2.17 9.44
CA ASP A 87 -3.57 2.25 10.38
C ASP A 87 -3.31 1.43 11.65
N LEU A 88 -2.67 0.27 11.53
CA LEU A 88 -2.17 -0.51 12.65
C LEU A 88 -1.12 0.27 13.45
N LEU A 89 -0.10 0.84 12.80
CA LEU A 89 0.93 1.63 13.46
C LEU A 89 0.30 2.82 14.21
N MET A 90 -0.61 3.56 13.57
CA MET A 90 -1.34 4.64 14.22
C MET A 90 -2.16 4.15 15.41
N ALA A 91 -2.80 2.97 15.33
CA ALA A 91 -3.50 2.38 16.46
C ALA A 91 -2.56 2.04 17.61
N MET A 92 -1.38 1.47 17.31
CA MET A 92 -0.35 1.18 18.32
C MET A 92 0.14 2.46 19.01
N HIS A 93 0.44 3.52 18.24
CA HIS A 93 0.83 4.82 18.80
C HIS A 93 -0.25 5.42 19.72
N ARG A 94 -1.53 5.32 19.32
CA ARG A 94 -2.66 5.77 20.15
C ARG A 94 -2.76 4.97 21.45
N VAL A 95 -2.60 3.65 21.39
CA VAL A 95 -2.63 2.79 22.59
C VAL A 95 -1.48 3.14 23.54
N GLU A 96 -0.27 3.32 23.02
CA GLU A 96 0.89 3.70 23.83
C GLU A 96 0.66 5.06 24.52
N HIS A 97 0.08 6.02 23.80
CA HIS A 97 -0.28 7.31 24.37
C HIS A 97 -1.30 7.17 25.52
N VAL A 98 -2.37 6.39 25.34
CA VAL A 98 -3.37 6.15 26.40
C VAL A 98 -2.75 5.47 27.62
N LYS A 99 -1.88 4.46 27.42
CA LYS A 99 -1.15 3.80 28.52
C LYS A 99 -0.30 4.79 29.31
N SER A 100 0.45 5.65 28.62
CA SER A 100 1.26 6.69 29.26
C SER A 100 0.41 7.61 30.15
N ARG A 101 -0.74 8.07 29.65
CA ARG A 101 -1.67 8.92 30.41
C ARG A 101 -2.31 8.19 31.60
N LEU A 102 -2.59 6.90 31.48
CA LEU A 102 -3.13 6.10 32.58
C LEU A 102 -2.10 5.91 33.70
N ASN A 103 -0.84 5.63 33.34
CA ASN A 103 0.24 5.50 34.32
C ASN A 103 0.47 6.82 35.09
N GLU A 104 0.39 7.96 34.39
CA GLU A 104 0.45 9.28 35.03
C GLU A 104 -0.70 9.49 36.02
N LEU A 105 -1.92 9.10 35.65
CA LEU A 105 -3.09 9.20 36.53
C LEU A 105 -2.99 8.27 37.74
N GLU A 106 -2.51 7.04 37.57
CA GLU A 106 -2.27 6.09 38.65
C GLU A 106 -1.23 6.64 39.65
N LYS A 107 -0.16 7.27 39.14
CA LYS A 107 0.82 7.95 39.98
C LYS A 107 0.18 9.06 40.82
N ILE A 108 -0.62 9.93 40.20
CA ILE A 108 -1.32 11.02 40.91
C ILE A 108 -2.30 10.45 41.94
N HIS A 109 -3.04 9.40 41.60
CA HIS A 109 -3.97 8.74 42.53
C HIS A 109 -3.22 8.19 43.75
N ASN A 110 -2.10 7.50 43.53
CA ASN A 110 -1.29 6.96 44.61
C ASN A 110 -0.66 8.07 45.47
N GLU A 111 -0.20 9.16 44.87
CA GLU A 111 0.29 10.33 45.60
C GLU A 111 -0.82 10.95 46.47
N HIS A 112 -2.04 11.08 45.94
CA HIS A 112 -3.18 11.58 46.71
C HIS A 112 -3.56 10.62 47.86
N LEU A 113 -3.57 9.32 47.61
CA LEU A 113 -3.88 8.31 48.63
C LEU A 113 -2.84 8.31 49.75
N HIS A 114 -1.54 8.37 49.42
CA HIS A 114 -0.48 8.50 50.40
C HIS A 114 -0.56 9.84 51.16
N GLY A 115 -0.86 10.95 50.47
CA GLY A 115 -1.10 12.24 51.09
C GLY A 115 -2.29 12.23 52.04
N TYR A 116 -3.38 11.54 51.69
CA TYR A 116 -4.58 11.40 52.52
C TYR A 116 -4.32 10.52 53.76
N LEU A 117 -3.56 9.43 53.62
CA LEU A 117 -3.15 8.59 54.75
C LEU A 117 -2.16 9.32 55.68
N ALA A 118 -1.29 10.19 55.14
CA ALA A 118 -0.35 10.99 55.92
C ALA A 118 -1.00 12.23 56.59
N SER A 119 -2.10 12.75 56.04
CA SER A 119 -2.79 13.95 56.54
C SER A 119 -4.06 13.67 57.34
N SER A 120 -4.47 12.41 57.49
CA SER A 120 -5.59 12.02 58.35
C SER A 120 -5.28 12.29 59.84
N PRO A 121 -5.99 13.21 60.53
CA PRO A 121 -5.77 13.51 61.95
C PRO A 121 -6.52 12.54 62.88
N GLN A 122 -6.44 11.24 62.61
CA GLN A 122 -6.98 10.19 63.49
C GLN A 122 -6.00 9.00 63.60
N GLY A 123 -4.77 9.29 64.05
CA GLY A 123 -3.77 8.27 64.42
C GLY A 123 -3.43 8.25 65.91
N SER A 124 -4.04 9.12 66.74
CA SER A 124 -3.60 9.39 68.12
C SER A 124 -4.55 8.87 69.20
N GLY A 125 -5.68 8.24 68.84
CA GLY A 125 -6.71 7.82 69.80
C GLY A 125 -6.79 6.32 70.10
N MET A 126 -6.29 5.46 69.20
CA MET A 126 -6.59 4.02 69.24
C MET A 126 -5.42 3.14 69.70
N ARG A 127 -4.37 3.73 70.28
CA ARG A 127 -3.25 3.00 70.93
C ARG A 127 -3.26 3.05 72.47
N LYS A 128 -4.17 3.80 73.11
CA LYS A 128 -4.22 3.90 74.59
C LYS A 128 -5.30 3.07 75.28
N LEU A 129 -6.02 2.21 74.56
CA LEU A 129 -7.07 1.36 75.15
C LEU A 129 -6.67 -0.12 75.34
N PHE A 130 -5.46 -0.51 74.94
CA PHE A 130 -4.97 -1.90 75.12
C PHE A 130 -3.85 -2.06 76.16
N GLN A 131 -3.49 -1.00 76.90
CA GLN A 131 -2.41 -1.07 77.90
C GLN A 131 -2.84 -0.73 79.33
N SER A 132 -4.14 -0.53 79.61
CA SER A 132 -4.63 -0.24 80.97
C SER A 132 -5.50 -1.36 81.58
N SER A 133 -5.46 -2.60 81.05
CA SER A 133 -6.10 -3.77 81.68
C SER A 133 -5.10 -4.87 82.10
N GLN A 134 -3.84 -4.52 82.30
CA GLN A 134 -2.96 -5.30 83.17
C GLN A 134 -2.33 -4.38 84.20
N ILE A 135 -3.00 -4.25 85.35
CA ILE A 135 -2.51 -4.42 86.73
C ILE A 135 -3.77 -4.54 87.60
#